data_AF-A0A1E5SNN5-F1
#
_entry.id   AF-A0A1E5SNN5-F1
#
_cell.length_a   1.000
_cell.length_b   1.000
_cell.length_c   1.000
_cell.angle_alpha   90.00
_cell.angle_beta   90.00
_cell.angle_gamma   90.00
#
_symmetry.space_group_name_H-M   'P 1'
#
loop_
_entity.id
_entity.type
_entity.pdbx_description
1 polymer ?
#
loop_
_entity_poly.entity_id
_entity_poly.type
_entity_poly.pdbx_seq_one_letter_code
_entity_poly.pdbx_strand_id
1 'polypeptide(L)'
;MVKDLETAMSYYRDTLGFNVRGAQAGAFDGSLTASISIADMSSFNLLGISDSAEENTVPEFIQTFLSSDEGVRLYSLSSSSADSTFSALTTNGYAMDSVEAFRNTARKPEGWSWDDGEPTAKSLDFDVSNPPAHLPRFIESVGYDYAGTDSDWRTYYVYGRMFNGHANGVIGMSAIRVAVEDLDASHDEFEKMGFELIDKTETTARYELYRNHELHLVSAKTDQSLQDFVAKRGEGVFALRFEVEQLDSTYQYFENELPEEAFSKSADLITILPEHAFGVQLEFEQESDEQGLMARKLMPKPDLDSVAIVHAQELYTKYCTLCHGDNREGYAADNAPSLRSKSLLATSKNNNFMRYTIQFGRGNSAMAGYLKNQGGPMEYIEIELLLEWLYQMAEVEEPIDLSREPVLGDIDLGARVYKENCAVCHGENGEGISAPALANPMLLATATDHFLRYAIAEGRDGTPMIAFKDSLSDEKIDGLTAFLRSRASGWDIPKLDSVVVPKPEEYVLNEDNEAPVFELKDGKFVSAEQVNQAIKDNKRMVILDARSEVAWRQMHIPGAIPVPYYQEPEEFINDIPNDGTQIVIYCACPHAASERVLSTLKRNGFKNAAIIDEGILVWAQMGFPVRNGS
;
A
#
# COMPACT_ATOMS: atom_id res chain seq x y z
N MET A 1 14.30 5.81 -28.85
CA MET A 1 13.82 6.21 -30.18
C MET A 1 14.35 5.23 -31.19
N VAL A 2 13.48 4.77 -32.10
CA VAL A 2 13.75 3.74 -33.10
C VAL A 2 13.20 4.18 -34.45
N LYS A 3 13.85 3.75 -35.54
CA LYS A 3 13.47 4.07 -36.92
C LYS A 3 12.22 3.31 -37.35
N ASP A 4 12.08 2.08 -36.89
CA ASP A 4 10.93 1.22 -37.12
C ASP A 4 10.38 0.73 -35.77
N LEU A 5 9.25 1.33 -35.36
CA LEU A 5 8.63 1.04 -34.07
C LEU A 5 8.04 -0.37 -34.02
N GLU A 6 7.44 -0.86 -35.10
CA GLU A 6 6.78 -2.18 -35.11
C GLU A 6 7.83 -3.30 -35.01
N THR A 7 8.93 -3.17 -35.75
CA THR A 7 10.07 -4.09 -35.68
C THR A 7 10.71 -4.05 -34.29
N ALA A 8 10.95 -2.87 -33.72
CA ALA A 8 11.51 -2.74 -32.38
C ALA A 8 10.61 -3.33 -31.30
N MET A 9 9.30 -3.05 -31.35
CA MET A 9 8.34 -3.64 -30.41
C MET A 9 8.34 -5.16 -30.46
N SER A 10 8.34 -5.73 -31.66
CA SER A 10 8.33 -7.18 -31.84
C SER A 10 9.64 -7.79 -31.34
N TYR A 11 10.79 -7.19 -31.62
CA TYR A 11 12.08 -7.67 -31.13
C TYR A 11 12.22 -7.56 -29.60
N TYR A 12 11.85 -6.42 -29.02
CA TYR A 12 11.88 -6.25 -27.56
C TYR A 12 10.95 -7.24 -26.84
N ARG A 13 9.80 -7.58 -27.46
CA ARG A 13 8.84 -8.54 -26.90
C ARG A 13 9.29 -9.98 -27.08
N ASP A 14 9.57 -10.36 -28.32
CA ASP A 14 9.71 -11.75 -28.72
C ASP A 14 11.13 -12.28 -28.53
N THR A 15 12.15 -11.41 -28.59
CA THR A 15 13.57 -11.77 -28.46
C THR A 15 14.18 -11.30 -27.15
N LEU A 16 13.96 -10.04 -26.76
CA LEU A 16 14.52 -9.52 -25.50
C LEU A 16 13.64 -9.80 -24.27
N GLY A 17 12.45 -10.38 -24.47
CA GLY A 17 11.60 -10.89 -23.41
C GLY A 17 10.86 -9.84 -22.57
N PHE A 18 10.73 -8.61 -23.06
CA PHE A 18 9.97 -7.57 -22.36
C PHE A 18 8.46 -7.66 -22.65
N ASN A 19 7.63 -7.31 -21.66
CA ASN A 19 6.22 -7.08 -21.90
C ASN A 19 6.00 -5.69 -22.54
N VAL A 20 5.83 -5.67 -23.86
CA VAL A 20 5.65 -4.44 -24.65
C VAL A 20 4.17 -4.16 -24.89
N ARG A 21 3.66 -3.03 -24.40
CA ARG A 21 2.29 -2.58 -24.69
C ARG A 21 2.17 -2.08 -26.13
N GLY A 22 0.97 -2.15 -26.70
CA GLY A 22 0.69 -1.64 -28.04
C GLY A 22 1.00 -0.15 -28.19
N ALA A 23 1.45 0.26 -29.37
CA ALA A 23 1.80 1.65 -29.66
C ALA A 23 0.57 2.57 -29.60
N GLN A 24 0.77 3.76 -29.03
CA GLN A 24 -0.24 4.83 -28.94
C GLN A 24 0.41 6.16 -29.36
N ALA A 25 -0.38 7.23 -29.46
CA ALA A 25 0.17 8.58 -29.65
C ALA A 25 1.18 8.89 -28.52
N GLY A 26 2.38 9.33 -28.91
CA GLY A 26 3.45 9.66 -27.96
C GLY A 26 3.32 11.05 -27.36
N ALA A 27 4.27 11.41 -26.49
CA ALA A 27 4.33 12.72 -25.85
C ALA A 27 4.72 13.87 -26.80
N PHE A 28 5.17 13.54 -28.03
CA PHE A 28 5.54 14.52 -29.04
C PHE A 28 4.61 14.40 -30.26
N ASP A 29 4.29 15.54 -30.86
CA ASP A 29 3.49 15.58 -32.08
C ASP A 29 4.09 14.71 -33.19
N GLY A 30 3.22 13.95 -33.86
CA GLY A 30 3.61 13.00 -34.91
C GLY A 30 4.38 11.77 -34.44
N SER A 31 4.60 11.59 -33.13
CA SER A 31 5.27 10.40 -32.59
C SER A 31 4.28 9.31 -32.14
N LEU A 32 4.74 8.05 -32.20
CA LEU A 32 4.09 6.91 -31.58
C LEU A 32 5.00 6.35 -30.49
N THR A 33 4.40 5.89 -29.40
CA THR A 33 5.12 5.31 -28.26
C THR A 33 4.52 3.98 -27.83
N ALA A 34 5.39 2.99 -27.65
CA ALA A 34 5.08 1.73 -26.99
C ALA A 34 5.82 1.68 -25.65
N SER A 35 5.07 1.43 -24.57
CA SER A 35 5.59 1.50 -23.21
C SER A 35 5.86 0.11 -22.64
N ILE A 36 6.95 0.00 -21.88
CA ILE A 36 7.34 -1.19 -21.14
C ILE A 36 7.42 -0.77 -19.68
N SER A 37 6.44 -1.23 -18.89
CA SER A 37 6.32 -0.93 -17.47
C SER A 37 7.07 -1.97 -16.65
N ILE A 38 7.77 -1.55 -15.61
CA ILE A 38 8.55 -2.41 -14.71
C ILE A 38 7.88 -2.42 -13.33
N ALA A 39 8.14 -3.47 -12.53
CA ALA A 39 7.47 -3.66 -11.23
C ALA A 39 7.82 -2.57 -10.20
N ASP A 40 8.97 -1.91 -10.34
CA ASP A 40 9.43 -0.80 -9.51
C ASP A 40 8.85 0.56 -9.92
N MET A 41 7.79 0.56 -10.73
CA MET A 41 7.10 1.76 -11.23
C MET A 41 7.94 2.60 -12.20
N SER A 42 9.13 2.14 -12.58
CA SER A 42 9.84 2.70 -13.72
C SER A 42 9.24 2.20 -15.04
N SER A 43 9.62 2.86 -16.13
CA SER A 43 9.28 2.41 -17.47
C SER A 43 10.33 2.84 -18.46
N PHE A 44 10.42 2.12 -19.58
CA PHE A 44 11.12 2.61 -20.75
C PHE A 44 10.21 2.54 -21.98
N ASN A 45 10.42 3.48 -22.89
CA ASN A 45 9.49 3.76 -23.97
C ASN A 45 10.21 3.65 -25.32
N LEU A 46 9.67 2.81 -26.20
CA LEU A 46 10.05 2.76 -27.61
C LEU A 46 9.25 3.85 -28.34
N LEU A 47 9.96 4.81 -28.92
CA LEU A 47 9.36 5.92 -29.66
C LEU A 47 9.78 5.87 -31.13
N GLY A 48 8.82 5.94 -32.03
CA GLY A 48 9.04 6.13 -33.47
C GLY A 48 8.19 7.27 -34.02
N ILE A 49 8.39 7.61 -35.30
CA ILE A 49 7.57 8.59 -36.01
C ILE A 49 6.39 7.86 -36.66
N SER A 50 5.19 8.43 -36.59
CA SER A 50 4.03 7.89 -37.29
C SER A 50 4.18 8.05 -38.80
N ASP A 51 3.87 7.02 -39.58
CA ASP A 51 3.79 7.10 -41.05
C ASP A 51 2.80 8.18 -41.55
N SER A 52 1.85 8.56 -40.69
CA SER A 52 0.85 9.59 -40.97
C SER A 52 1.22 10.99 -40.47
N ALA A 53 2.40 11.14 -39.84
CA ALA A 53 2.86 12.43 -39.34
C ALA A 53 3.16 13.39 -40.49
N GLU A 54 2.75 14.65 -40.34
CA GLU A 54 3.22 15.71 -41.21
C GLU A 54 4.67 16.06 -40.83
N GLU A 55 5.59 16.08 -41.79
CA GLU A 55 7.04 16.25 -41.55
C GLU A 55 7.37 17.53 -40.75
N ASN A 56 6.56 18.58 -40.90
CA ASN A 56 6.74 19.85 -40.19
C ASN A 56 6.21 19.87 -38.74
N THR A 57 5.52 18.81 -38.28
CA THR A 57 4.95 18.75 -36.93
C THR A 57 5.80 17.93 -35.95
N VAL A 58 6.67 17.05 -36.45
CA VAL A 58 7.59 16.28 -35.60
C VAL A 58 8.76 17.18 -35.17
N PRO A 59 9.11 17.25 -33.88
CA PRO A 59 10.25 18.03 -33.41
C PRO A 59 11.55 17.70 -34.15
N GLU A 60 12.29 18.73 -34.58
CA GLU A 60 13.50 18.61 -35.42
C GLU A 60 14.56 17.70 -34.79
N PHE A 61 14.73 17.74 -33.47
CA PHE A 61 15.71 16.89 -32.78
C PHE A 61 15.40 15.38 -32.89
N ILE A 62 14.11 15.01 -32.99
CA ILE A 62 13.70 13.60 -33.17
C ILE A 62 14.05 13.16 -34.59
N GLN A 63 13.70 13.97 -35.59
CA GLN A 63 13.99 13.68 -37.00
C GLN A 63 15.50 13.59 -37.24
N THR A 64 16.26 14.54 -36.68
CA THR A 64 17.71 14.60 -36.81
C THR A 64 18.34 13.35 -36.19
N PHE A 65 17.92 12.97 -34.98
CA PHE A 65 18.44 11.78 -34.31
C PHE A 65 18.13 10.50 -35.10
N LEU A 66 16.87 10.33 -35.54
CA LEU A 66 16.46 9.13 -36.27
C LEU A 66 17.03 9.07 -37.70
N SER A 67 17.56 10.16 -38.25
CA SER A 67 18.20 10.15 -39.57
C SER A 67 19.51 9.34 -39.58
N SER A 68 20.24 9.33 -38.47
CA SER A 68 21.55 8.66 -38.34
C SER A 68 21.55 7.55 -37.30
N ASP A 69 20.69 7.62 -36.28
CA ASP A 69 20.86 6.87 -35.04
C ASP A 69 19.56 6.26 -34.48
N GLU A 70 19.70 5.30 -33.56
CA GLU A 70 18.63 4.69 -32.75
C GLU A 70 19.14 4.45 -31.34
N GLY A 71 18.31 4.64 -30.32
CA GLY A 71 18.72 4.46 -28.92
C GLY A 71 18.01 5.43 -27.97
N VAL A 72 18.57 5.63 -26.77
CA VAL A 72 17.99 6.53 -25.77
C VAL A 72 18.43 7.96 -26.06
N ARG A 73 17.48 8.80 -26.46
CA ARG A 73 17.71 10.23 -26.75
C ARG A 73 17.26 11.14 -25.61
N LEU A 74 16.30 10.67 -24.82
CA LEU A 74 15.69 11.38 -23.71
C LEU A 74 15.51 10.40 -22.57
N TYR A 75 15.69 10.89 -21.35
CA TYR A 75 15.29 10.20 -20.14
C TYR A 75 14.58 11.21 -19.24
N SER A 76 13.74 10.69 -18.34
CA SER A 76 12.88 11.54 -17.52
C SER A 76 12.92 11.07 -16.08
N LEU A 77 12.98 12.02 -15.17
CA LEU A 77 12.84 11.80 -13.74
C LEU A 77 11.44 12.22 -13.31
N SER A 78 10.83 11.39 -12.47
CA SER A 78 9.52 11.70 -11.90
C SER A 78 9.67 12.86 -10.91
N SER A 79 8.82 13.88 -11.03
CA SER A 79 8.72 14.99 -10.08
C SER A 79 7.33 14.99 -9.47
N SER A 80 7.26 15.13 -8.14
CA SER A 80 5.99 15.34 -7.44
C SER A 80 5.39 16.73 -7.68
N SER A 81 6.18 17.67 -8.22
CA SER A 81 5.73 19.01 -8.63
C SER A 81 6.68 19.61 -9.67
N ALA A 82 6.28 19.61 -10.93
CA ALA A 82 7.01 20.27 -12.02
C ALA A 82 7.20 21.76 -11.74
N ASP A 83 6.20 22.42 -11.14
CA ASP A 83 6.26 23.84 -10.77
C ASP A 83 7.34 24.15 -9.69
N SER A 84 7.47 23.26 -8.70
CA SER A 84 8.50 23.39 -7.66
C SER A 84 9.89 23.10 -8.21
N THR A 85 10.02 22.08 -9.07
CA THR A 85 11.26 21.76 -9.79
C THR A 85 11.69 22.92 -10.69
N PHE A 86 10.78 23.53 -11.44
CA PHE A 86 11.04 24.71 -12.28
C PHE A 86 11.63 25.85 -11.44
N SER A 87 10.99 26.14 -10.30
CA SER A 87 11.42 27.22 -9.39
C SER A 87 12.82 26.95 -8.82
N ALA A 88 13.11 25.71 -8.42
CA ALA A 88 14.40 25.32 -7.87
C ALA A 88 15.53 25.42 -8.92
N LEU A 89 15.34 24.84 -10.11
CA LEU A 89 16.35 24.86 -11.17
C LEU A 89 16.61 26.27 -11.70
N THR A 90 15.56 27.09 -11.87
CA THR A 90 15.72 28.50 -12.26
C THR A 90 16.50 29.29 -11.21
N THR A 91 16.27 29.03 -9.92
CA THR A 91 17.03 29.66 -8.82
C THR A 91 18.50 29.24 -8.84
N ASN A 92 18.78 28.00 -9.22
CA ASN A 92 20.14 27.51 -9.44
C ASN A 92 20.73 28.00 -10.77
N GLY A 93 20.01 28.82 -11.54
CA GLY A 93 20.53 29.48 -12.75
C GLY A 93 20.50 28.60 -14.00
N TYR A 94 19.65 27.58 -14.03
CA TYR A 94 19.33 26.86 -15.27
C TYR A 94 18.25 27.62 -16.04
N ALA A 95 18.41 27.70 -17.36
CA ALA A 95 17.39 28.22 -18.25
C ALA A 95 16.38 27.09 -18.51
N MET A 96 15.21 27.20 -17.89
CA MET A 96 14.12 26.22 -18.00
C MET A 96 13.01 26.77 -18.89
N ASP A 97 12.41 25.91 -19.70
CA ASP A 97 11.20 26.22 -20.45
C ASP A 97 9.98 26.25 -19.50
N SER A 98 8.87 26.77 -19.99
CA SER A 98 7.59 26.73 -19.29
C SER A 98 7.11 25.30 -19.07
N VAL A 99 6.43 25.07 -17.95
CA VAL A 99 5.81 23.78 -17.64
C VAL A 99 4.66 23.53 -18.62
N GLU A 100 4.75 22.45 -19.39
CA GLU A 100 3.75 22.08 -20.39
C GLU A 100 2.86 20.94 -19.88
N ALA A 101 1.55 21.15 -19.88
CA ALA A 101 0.58 20.12 -19.50
C ALA A 101 0.09 19.36 -20.75
N PHE A 102 0.10 18.04 -20.71
CA PHE A 102 -0.27 17.20 -21.85
C PHE A 102 -1.02 15.93 -21.44
N ARG A 103 -1.56 15.24 -22.44
CA ARG A 103 -2.28 13.97 -22.27
C ARG A 103 -1.50 12.83 -22.91
N ASN A 104 -1.32 11.77 -22.15
CA ASN A 104 -0.65 10.55 -22.60
C ASN A 104 -1.56 9.63 -23.45
N THR A 105 -2.80 10.04 -23.69
CA THR A 105 -3.76 9.31 -24.50
C THR A 105 -4.54 10.23 -25.44
N ALA A 106 -4.64 9.82 -26.70
CA ALA A 106 -5.50 10.45 -27.68
C ALA A 106 -6.97 9.99 -27.57
N ARG A 107 -7.26 8.99 -26.72
CA ARG A 107 -8.62 8.49 -26.52
C ARG A 107 -9.43 9.54 -25.78
N LYS A 108 -10.59 9.89 -26.34
CA LYS A 108 -11.57 10.73 -25.63
C LYS A 108 -12.21 9.91 -24.50
N PRO A 109 -12.43 10.52 -23.32
CA PRO A 109 -13.25 9.89 -22.29
C PRO A 109 -14.62 9.49 -22.86
N GLU A 110 -15.03 8.26 -22.63
CA GLU A 110 -16.35 7.75 -23.03
C GLU A 110 -17.11 7.25 -21.80
N GLY A 111 -18.37 7.65 -21.66
CA GLY A 111 -19.23 7.22 -20.56
C GLY A 111 -18.72 7.66 -19.19
N TRP A 112 -18.88 6.80 -18.19
CA TRP A 112 -18.28 6.98 -16.87
C TRP A 112 -16.83 6.50 -16.92
N SER A 113 -15.90 7.44 -17.08
CA SER A 113 -14.46 7.20 -17.10
C SER A 113 -13.80 7.91 -15.91
N TRP A 114 -12.71 7.34 -15.41
CA TRP A 114 -11.80 8.01 -14.45
C TRP A 114 -10.97 9.11 -15.11
N ASP A 115 -10.85 9.03 -16.44
CA ASP A 115 -10.30 10.08 -17.28
C ASP A 115 -11.34 11.19 -17.44
N ASP A 116 -11.06 12.36 -16.88
CA ASP A 116 -11.91 13.55 -16.88
C ASP A 116 -11.73 14.44 -18.11
N GLY A 117 -10.79 14.09 -19.00
CA GLY A 117 -10.44 14.91 -20.15
C GLY A 117 -9.37 15.97 -19.89
N GLU A 118 -8.91 16.12 -18.64
CA GLU A 118 -7.88 17.09 -18.25
C GLU A 118 -6.46 16.54 -18.53
N PRO A 119 -5.40 17.37 -18.44
CA PRO A 119 -4.03 16.91 -18.61
C PRO A 119 -3.69 15.76 -17.64
N THR A 120 -3.02 14.73 -18.14
CA THR A 120 -2.60 13.56 -17.34
C THR A 120 -1.17 13.68 -16.84
N ALA A 121 -0.37 14.55 -17.45
CA ALA A 121 1.02 14.78 -17.08
C ALA A 121 1.41 16.24 -17.32
N LYS A 122 2.46 16.69 -16.62
CA LYS A 122 3.19 17.92 -16.94
C LYS A 122 4.65 17.59 -17.23
N SER A 123 5.23 18.23 -18.23
CA SER A 123 6.66 18.18 -18.52
C SER A 123 7.34 19.50 -18.20
N LEU A 124 8.57 19.39 -17.73
CA LEU A 124 9.49 20.49 -17.55
C LEU A 124 10.80 20.14 -18.25
N ASP A 125 11.20 21.04 -19.15
CA ASP A 125 12.37 20.91 -20.02
C ASP A 125 13.31 22.10 -19.89
N PHE A 126 14.56 21.94 -20.36
CA PHE A 126 15.48 23.06 -20.51
C PHE A 126 15.07 23.94 -21.70
N ASP A 127 15.24 25.26 -21.58
CA ASP A 127 14.92 26.25 -22.63
C ASP A 127 15.93 26.21 -23.78
N VAL A 128 15.92 25.09 -24.51
CA VAL A 128 16.75 24.83 -25.69
C VAL A 128 15.98 23.99 -26.70
N SER A 129 16.10 24.35 -27.98
CA SER A 129 15.39 23.64 -29.07
C SER A 129 15.88 22.21 -29.31
N ASN A 130 17.10 21.89 -28.88
CA ASN A 130 17.68 20.56 -28.92
C ASN A 130 18.03 20.12 -27.49
N PRO A 131 17.16 19.34 -26.82
CA PRO A 131 17.34 18.97 -25.41
C PRO A 131 18.70 18.30 -25.16
N PRO A 132 19.48 18.66 -24.14
CA PRO A 132 20.78 18.04 -23.89
C PRO A 132 20.57 16.57 -23.52
N ALA A 133 21.24 15.64 -24.22
CA ALA A 133 21.00 14.21 -24.03
C ALA A 133 21.60 13.66 -22.73
N HIS A 134 22.54 14.39 -22.11
CA HIS A 134 23.11 14.06 -20.81
C HIS A 134 22.28 14.55 -19.64
N LEU A 135 21.31 15.46 -19.84
CA LEU A 135 20.46 16.02 -18.77
C LEU A 135 19.06 15.40 -18.76
N PRO A 136 18.42 15.28 -17.59
CA PRO A 136 17.08 14.73 -17.47
C PRO A 136 16.00 15.72 -17.92
N ARG A 137 14.86 15.18 -18.33
CA ARG A 137 13.58 15.91 -18.30
C ARG A 137 12.87 15.62 -16.97
N PHE A 138 11.96 16.49 -16.54
CA PHE A 138 11.17 16.25 -15.33
C PHE A 138 9.68 16.09 -15.69
N ILE A 139 9.06 15.03 -15.20
CA ILE A 139 7.66 14.68 -15.51
C ILE A 139 6.86 14.55 -14.21
N GLU A 140 5.77 15.31 -14.11
CA GLU A 140 4.76 15.18 -13.05
C GLU A 140 3.56 14.40 -13.60
N SER A 141 3.11 13.36 -12.89
CA SER A 141 1.83 12.71 -13.16
C SER A 141 0.71 13.47 -12.44
N VAL A 142 -0.19 14.08 -13.20
CA VAL A 142 -1.21 14.98 -12.63
C VAL A 142 -2.22 14.17 -11.81
N GLY A 143 -2.51 14.64 -10.60
CA GLY A 143 -3.44 13.98 -9.69
C GLY A 143 -2.91 12.68 -9.06
N TYR A 144 -1.63 12.37 -9.28
CA TYR A 144 -1.01 11.18 -8.70
C TYR A 144 -0.66 11.40 -7.23
N ASP A 145 -1.01 10.43 -6.38
CA ASP A 145 -0.70 10.46 -4.94
C ASP A 145 0.71 9.90 -4.69
N TYR A 146 1.70 10.77 -4.90
CA TYR A 146 3.11 10.46 -4.66
C TYR A 146 3.38 10.08 -3.20
N ALA A 147 2.79 10.81 -2.25
CA ALA A 147 3.00 10.57 -0.82
C ALA A 147 2.37 9.25 -0.36
N GLY A 148 1.14 8.96 -0.81
CA GLY A 148 0.48 7.68 -0.54
C GLY A 148 1.23 6.50 -1.15
N THR A 149 1.76 6.68 -2.35
CA THR A 149 2.53 5.63 -3.04
C THR A 149 3.85 5.34 -2.36
N ASP A 150 4.56 6.38 -1.89
CA ASP A 150 5.77 6.19 -1.08
C ASP A 150 5.46 5.50 0.26
N SER A 151 4.38 5.92 0.91
CA SER A 151 3.92 5.28 2.15
C SER A 151 3.57 3.80 1.96
N ASP A 152 2.96 3.42 0.84
CA ASP A 152 2.50 2.05 0.56
C ASP A 152 3.35 1.32 -0.48
N TRP A 153 4.65 1.67 -0.57
CA TRP A 153 5.52 1.13 -1.62
C TRP A 153 5.53 -0.39 -1.71
N ARG A 154 5.53 -1.10 -0.58
CA ARG A 154 5.60 -2.57 -0.60
C ARG A 154 4.39 -3.14 -1.32
N THR A 155 3.22 -2.52 -1.15
CA THR A 155 2.01 -2.84 -1.90
C THR A 155 2.18 -2.62 -3.40
N TYR A 156 2.62 -1.42 -3.80
CA TYR A 156 2.78 -1.09 -5.22
C TYR A 156 3.81 -1.99 -5.90
N TYR A 157 4.95 -2.21 -5.26
CA TYR A 157 6.04 -3.02 -5.79
C TYR A 157 5.65 -4.49 -5.95
N VAL A 158 5.03 -5.10 -4.94
CA VAL A 158 4.59 -6.50 -5.01
C VAL A 158 3.53 -6.69 -6.10
N TYR A 159 2.56 -5.78 -6.20
CA TYR A 159 1.59 -5.82 -7.30
C TYR A 159 2.24 -5.58 -8.67
N GLY A 160 3.22 -4.69 -8.75
CA GLY A 160 4.05 -4.50 -9.92
C GLY A 160 4.65 -5.83 -10.38
N ARG A 161 5.22 -6.63 -9.47
CA ARG A 161 5.80 -7.94 -9.80
C ARG A 161 4.74 -8.96 -10.24
N MET A 162 3.53 -8.89 -9.68
CA MET A 162 2.43 -9.79 -10.07
C MET A 162 1.90 -9.50 -11.47
N PHE A 163 1.84 -8.23 -11.88
CA PHE A 163 1.14 -7.82 -13.10
C PHE A 163 2.07 -7.39 -14.24
N ASN A 164 3.31 -7.02 -13.96
CA ASN A 164 4.31 -6.61 -14.95
C ASN A 164 5.42 -7.68 -15.08
N GLY A 165 5.03 -8.93 -15.38
CA GLY A 165 5.99 -10.00 -15.63
C GLY A 165 6.69 -9.86 -16.98
N HIS A 166 8.00 -10.10 -17.01
CA HIS A 166 8.84 -10.14 -18.22
C HIS A 166 9.47 -11.52 -18.38
N ALA A 167 9.53 -12.05 -19.61
CA ALA A 167 10.10 -13.37 -19.88
C ALA A 167 11.61 -13.45 -19.59
N ASN A 168 12.30 -12.31 -19.68
CA ASN A 168 13.71 -12.18 -19.31
C ASN A 168 13.97 -12.04 -17.80
N GLY A 169 12.92 -12.03 -16.97
CA GLY A 169 13.03 -11.94 -15.51
C GLY A 169 13.24 -10.55 -14.93
N VAL A 170 13.14 -9.48 -15.74
CA VAL A 170 13.25 -8.09 -15.27
C VAL A 170 12.16 -7.76 -14.26
N ILE A 171 12.57 -7.15 -13.15
CA ILE A 171 11.69 -6.68 -12.07
C ILE A 171 11.99 -5.25 -11.62
N GLY A 172 13.10 -4.66 -12.05
CA GLY A 172 13.50 -3.30 -11.67
C GLY A 172 14.43 -2.67 -12.69
N MET A 173 14.61 -1.35 -12.59
CA MET A 173 15.62 -0.57 -13.31
C MET A 173 16.51 0.13 -12.28
N SER A 174 17.70 -0.41 -12.03
CA SER A 174 18.60 0.11 -11.00
C SER A 174 19.36 1.35 -11.44
N ALA A 175 19.70 1.50 -12.73
CA ALA A 175 20.48 2.66 -13.16
C ALA A 175 20.25 3.09 -14.60
N ILE A 176 20.32 4.41 -14.80
CA ILE A 176 20.53 5.04 -16.12
C ILE A 176 22.00 5.46 -16.20
N ARG A 177 22.71 5.01 -17.25
CA ARG A 177 24.14 5.30 -17.42
C ARG A 177 24.36 6.29 -18.58
N VAL A 178 24.89 7.46 -18.23
CA VAL A 178 25.11 8.60 -19.11
C VAL A 178 26.60 8.76 -19.39
N ALA A 179 27.00 8.66 -20.65
CA ALA A 179 28.37 8.91 -21.07
C ALA A 179 28.62 10.42 -21.18
N VAL A 180 29.72 10.90 -20.61
CA VAL A 180 30.15 12.31 -20.61
C VAL A 180 31.63 12.44 -20.98
N GLU A 181 32.00 13.50 -21.69
CA GLU A 181 33.39 13.80 -22.04
C GLU A 181 34.17 14.27 -20.83
N ASP A 182 33.57 15.16 -20.03
CA ASP A 182 34.21 15.76 -18.85
C ASP A 182 33.42 15.51 -17.57
N LEU A 183 33.72 14.39 -16.92
CA LEU A 183 33.06 13.96 -15.70
C LEU A 183 33.06 15.01 -14.58
N ASP A 184 34.12 15.81 -14.44
CA ASP A 184 34.19 16.83 -13.39
C ASP A 184 33.20 17.96 -13.68
N ALA A 185 33.13 18.43 -14.92
CA ALA A 185 32.19 19.47 -15.33
C ALA A 185 30.74 19.00 -15.25
N SER A 186 30.44 17.79 -15.72
CA SER A 186 29.10 17.21 -15.60
C SER A 186 28.74 16.93 -14.14
N HIS A 187 29.70 16.57 -13.29
CA HIS A 187 29.46 16.42 -11.86
C HIS A 187 29.06 17.73 -11.20
N ASP A 188 29.82 18.80 -11.45
CA ASP A 188 29.51 20.15 -10.95
C ASP A 188 28.10 20.61 -11.41
N GLU A 189 27.71 20.24 -12.63
CA GLU A 189 26.36 20.51 -13.16
C GLU A 189 25.27 19.74 -12.40
N PHE A 190 25.45 18.45 -12.10
CA PHE A 190 24.45 17.67 -11.36
C PHE A 190 24.38 18.04 -9.88
N GLU A 191 25.53 18.32 -9.23
CA GLU A 191 25.56 18.80 -7.84
C GLU A 191 24.80 20.14 -7.72
N LYS A 192 25.00 21.04 -8.69
CA LYS A 192 24.30 22.33 -8.74
C LYS A 192 22.78 22.20 -9.01
N MET A 193 22.33 21.13 -9.66
CA MET A 193 20.88 20.82 -9.75
C MET A 193 20.29 20.31 -8.43
N GLY A 194 21.13 19.85 -7.50
CA GLY A 194 20.73 19.31 -6.20
C GLY A 194 20.66 17.78 -6.14
N PHE A 195 21.31 17.07 -7.06
CA PHE A 195 21.42 15.61 -6.97
C PHE A 195 22.33 15.19 -5.82
N GLU A 196 21.92 14.17 -5.06
CA GLU A 196 22.69 13.64 -3.95
C GLU A 196 23.71 12.61 -4.45
N LEU A 197 25.00 12.89 -4.24
CA LEU A 197 26.09 12.03 -4.67
C LEU A 197 26.24 10.83 -3.72
N ILE A 198 26.21 9.62 -4.27
CA ILE A 198 26.55 8.37 -3.56
C ILE A 198 28.07 8.23 -3.47
N ASP A 199 28.73 8.20 -4.64
CA ASP A 199 30.18 8.10 -4.75
C ASP A 199 30.69 8.64 -6.09
N LYS A 200 31.98 9.01 -6.10
CA LYS A 200 32.68 9.46 -7.30
C LYS A 200 34.08 8.86 -7.36
N THR A 201 34.43 8.35 -8.54
CA THR A 201 35.74 7.82 -8.92
C THR A 201 36.33 8.66 -10.05
N GLU A 202 37.50 8.28 -10.58
CA GLU A 202 38.09 8.94 -11.75
C GLU A 202 37.24 8.78 -13.02
N THR A 203 36.40 7.75 -13.09
CA THR A 203 35.64 7.39 -14.30
C THR A 203 34.13 7.43 -14.13
N THR A 204 33.61 7.54 -12.90
CA THR A 204 32.17 7.46 -12.64
C THR A 204 31.76 8.39 -11.50
N ALA A 205 30.61 9.06 -11.62
CA ALA A 205 29.89 9.67 -10.50
C ALA A 205 28.48 9.07 -10.41
N ARG A 206 28.07 8.61 -9.22
CA ARG A 206 26.78 7.95 -8.97
C ARG A 206 25.92 8.81 -8.08
N TYR A 207 24.66 8.99 -8.46
CA TYR A 207 23.68 9.78 -7.72
C TYR A 207 22.49 8.94 -7.30
N GLU A 208 22.00 9.21 -6.10
CA GLU A 208 20.77 8.64 -5.57
C GLU A 208 19.56 9.27 -6.26
N LEU A 209 18.62 8.43 -6.68
CA LEU A 209 17.28 8.85 -7.10
C LEU A 209 16.28 8.33 -6.06
N TYR A 210 15.10 7.89 -6.50
CA TYR A 210 14.11 7.34 -5.61
C TYR A 210 14.40 5.85 -5.32
N ARG A 211 14.57 5.49 -4.05
CA ARG A 211 14.81 4.12 -3.56
C ARG A 211 16.11 3.52 -4.09
N ASN A 212 16.05 2.44 -4.86
CA ASN A 212 17.21 1.75 -5.41
C ASN A 212 17.59 2.25 -6.82
N HIS A 213 16.92 3.29 -7.32
CA HIS A 213 17.24 3.90 -8.61
C HIS A 213 18.45 4.82 -8.48
N GLU A 214 19.34 4.75 -9.46
CA GLU A 214 20.54 5.55 -9.54
C GLU A 214 20.70 6.21 -10.92
N LEU A 215 21.44 7.31 -10.94
CA LEU A 215 21.96 7.92 -12.16
C LEU A 215 23.48 7.87 -12.16
N HIS A 216 24.08 7.32 -13.21
CA HIS A 216 25.53 7.19 -13.33
C HIS A 216 26.03 8.09 -14.44
N LEU A 217 26.89 9.06 -14.12
CA LEU A 217 27.73 9.74 -15.11
C LEU A 217 29.00 8.92 -15.30
N VAL A 218 29.34 8.58 -16.53
CA VAL A 218 30.47 7.72 -16.88
C VAL A 218 31.38 8.45 -17.87
N SER A 219 32.63 8.63 -17.49
CA SER A 219 33.64 9.32 -18.28
C SER A 219 34.04 8.52 -19.52
N ALA A 220 33.95 9.14 -20.70
CA ALA A 220 34.48 8.58 -21.93
C ALA A 220 36.01 8.67 -22.02
N LYS A 221 36.72 9.34 -21.09
CA LYS A 221 38.17 9.63 -21.24
C LYS A 221 39.05 8.39 -21.43
N THR A 222 38.70 7.25 -20.84
CA THR A 222 39.56 6.04 -20.83
C THR A 222 38.95 4.81 -21.50
N ASP A 223 37.66 4.83 -21.84
CA ASP A 223 36.96 3.69 -22.43
C ASP A 223 36.70 3.93 -23.92
N GLN A 224 37.31 3.11 -24.79
CA GLN A 224 37.20 3.29 -26.25
C GLN A 224 35.76 3.18 -26.75
N SER A 225 34.93 2.31 -26.16
CA SER A 225 33.53 2.16 -26.57
C SER A 225 32.71 3.41 -26.26
N LEU A 226 33.00 4.06 -25.12
CA LEU A 226 32.38 5.32 -24.75
C LEU A 226 32.92 6.49 -25.57
N GLN A 227 34.22 6.50 -25.92
CA GLN A 227 34.78 7.48 -26.85
C GLN A 227 34.09 7.40 -28.21
N ASP A 228 33.91 6.19 -28.73
CA ASP A 228 33.25 5.95 -30.01
C ASP A 228 31.76 6.35 -29.94
N PHE A 229 31.09 6.06 -28.83
CA PHE A 229 29.72 6.50 -28.57
C PHE A 229 29.60 8.02 -28.59
N VAL A 230 30.41 8.72 -27.79
CA VAL A 230 30.36 10.18 -27.66
C VAL A 230 30.80 10.87 -28.96
N ALA A 231 31.83 10.36 -29.63
CA ALA A 231 32.26 10.89 -30.93
C ALA A 231 31.19 10.75 -32.02
N LYS A 232 30.38 9.69 -31.96
CA LYS A 232 29.30 9.45 -32.92
C LYS A 232 28.02 10.21 -32.59
N ARG A 233 27.63 10.29 -31.31
CA ARG A 233 26.28 10.68 -30.89
C ARG A 233 26.24 11.86 -29.91
N GLY A 234 27.38 12.31 -29.41
CA GLY A 234 27.50 13.23 -28.28
C GLY A 234 27.32 12.53 -26.93
N GLU A 235 27.41 13.32 -25.86
CA GLU A 235 27.12 12.87 -24.49
C GLU A 235 25.65 12.42 -24.37
N GLY A 236 25.38 11.43 -23.53
CA GLY A 236 24.02 10.93 -23.33
C GLY A 236 23.92 9.50 -22.81
N VAL A 237 22.70 9.00 -22.68
CA VAL A 237 22.43 7.65 -22.16
C VAL A 237 22.95 6.59 -23.14
N PHE A 238 23.95 5.83 -22.71
CA PHE A 238 24.51 4.74 -23.50
C PHE A 238 24.00 3.37 -23.05
N ALA A 239 23.65 3.22 -21.76
CA ALA A 239 23.15 1.99 -21.20
C ALA A 239 21.99 2.18 -20.21
N LEU A 240 21.10 1.18 -20.18
CA LEU A 240 20.08 1.01 -19.15
C LEU A 240 20.41 -0.24 -18.34
N ARG A 241 20.34 -0.15 -17.02
CA ARG A 241 20.57 -1.28 -16.13
C ARG A 241 19.30 -1.71 -15.43
N PHE A 242 19.02 -3.01 -15.52
CA PHE A 242 17.85 -3.67 -14.96
C PHE A 242 18.23 -4.63 -13.85
N GLU A 243 17.37 -4.72 -12.85
CA GLU A 243 17.40 -5.80 -11.88
C GLU A 243 16.54 -6.96 -12.38
N VAL A 244 17.06 -8.18 -12.22
CA VAL A 244 16.36 -9.42 -12.54
C VAL A 244 16.21 -10.31 -11.32
N GLU A 245 15.12 -11.09 -11.30
CA GLU A 245 14.82 -12.00 -10.18
C GLU A 245 15.90 -13.07 -10.01
N GLN A 246 16.40 -13.64 -11.11
CA GLN A 246 17.45 -14.67 -11.12
C GLN A 246 18.37 -14.49 -12.32
N LEU A 247 19.60 -14.01 -12.10
CA LEU A 247 20.54 -13.68 -13.16
C LEU A 247 20.92 -14.89 -14.04
N ASP A 248 21.05 -16.08 -13.45
CA ASP A 248 21.34 -17.30 -14.20
C ASP A 248 20.20 -17.70 -15.14
N SER A 249 18.94 -17.53 -14.71
CA SER A 249 17.77 -17.79 -15.55
C SER A 249 17.65 -16.78 -16.68
N THR A 250 17.93 -15.50 -16.41
CA THR A 250 18.01 -14.45 -17.45
C THR A 250 19.10 -14.75 -18.48
N TYR A 251 20.28 -15.20 -18.04
CA TYR A 251 21.35 -15.60 -18.96
C TYR A 251 20.93 -16.76 -19.87
N GLN A 252 20.31 -17.79 -19.29
CA GLN A 252 19.81 -18.94 -20.07
C GLN A 252 18.71 -18.52 -21.05
N TYR A 253 17.85 -17.57 -20.68
CA TYR A 253 16.88 -17.00 -21.62
C TYR A 253 17.58 -16.38 -22.83
N PHE A 254 18.56 -15.50 -22.61
CA PHE A 254 19.29 -14.85 -23.70
C PHE A 254 20.16 -15.82 -24.53
N GLU A 255 20.75 -16.84 -23.91
CA GLU A 255 21.51 -17.88 -24.63
C GLU A 255 20.66 -18.65 -25.64
N ASN A 256 19.34 -18.77 -25.39
CA ASN A 256 18.41 -19.41 -26.31
C ASN A 256 17.90 -18.49 -27.41
N GLU A 257 17.78 -17.18 -27.13
CA GLU A 257 17.11 -16.22 -28.02
C GLU A 257 18.07 -15.34 -28.84
N LEU A 258 19.31 -15.15 -28.36
CA LEU A 258 20.30 -14.26 -28.96
C LEU A 258 21.52 -15.03 -29.48
N PRO A 259 22.19 -14.53 -30.54
CA PRO A 259 23.46 -15.11 -30.98
C PRO A 259 24.56 -14.84 -29.93
N GLU A 260 25.59 -15.69 -29.88
CA GLU A 260 26.64 -15.67 -28.86
C GLU A 260 27.39 -14.33 -28.80
N GLU A 261 27.57 -13.66 -29.94
CA GLU A 261 28.21 -12.35 -30.03
C GLU A 261 27.36 -11.19 -29.51
N ALA A 262 26.05 -11.37 -29.34
CA ALA A 262 25.15 -10.27 -29.00
C ALA A 262 25.22 -9.83 -27.54
N PHE A 263 25.71 -10.71 -26.66
CA PHE A 263 25.72 -10.47 -25.24
C PHE A 263 26.93 -11.14 -24.57
N SER A 264 27.26 -10.66 -23.39
CA SER A 264 28.31 -11.24 -22.55
C SER A 264 27.84 -11.34 -21.11
N LYS A 265 28.47 -12.22 -20.35
CA LYS A 265 28.22 -12.39 -18.92
C LYS A 265 29.52 -12.32 -18.13
N SER A 266 29.54 -11.44 -17.15
CA SER A 266 30.50 -11.43 -16.05
C SER A 266 29.91 -12.14 -14.83
N ALA A 267 30.58 -12.12 -13.68
CA ALA A 267 30.07 -12.77 -12.47
C ALA A 267 28.66 -12.26 -12.08
N ASP A 268 28.46 -10.95 -12.12
CA ASP A 268 27.29 -10.30 -11.54
C ASP A 268 26.50 -9.45 -12.55
N LEU A 269 26.89 -9.47 -13.84
CA LEU A 269 26.30 -8.62 -14.87
C LEU A 269 26.20 -9.36 -16.20
N ILE A 270 25.03 -9.29 -16.83
CA ILE A 270 24.83 -9.62 -18.24
C ILE A 270 24.76 -8.31 -19.02
N THR A 271 25.40 -8.26 -20.18
CA THR A 271 25.40 -7.07 -21.05
C THR A 271 25.02 -7.47 -22.46
N ILE A 272 23.94 -6.88 -22.99
CA ILE A 272 23.55 -6.95 -24.40
C ILE A 272 24.12 -5.73 -25.12
N LEU A 273 24.84 -5.98 -26.21
CA LEU A 273 25.50 -4.93 -26.98
C LEU A 273 24.48 -4.04 -27.71
N PRO A 274 24.78 -2.73 -27.89
CA PRO A 274 23.83 -1.77 -28.44
C PRO A 274 23.33 -2.12 -29.85
N GLU A 275 24.14 -2.75 -30.70
CA GLU A 275 23.74 -3.25 -32.02
C GLU A 275 22.61 -4.30 -31.98
N HIS A 276 22.42 -4.96 -30.84
CA HIS A 276 21.37 -5.95 -30.60
C HIS A 276 20.23 -5.42 -29.73
N ALA A 277 20.19 -4.11 -29.46
CA ALA A 277 19.16 -3.47 -28.66
C ALA A 277 18.78 -2.09 -29.19
N PHE A 278 18.85 -1.90 -30.52
CA PHE A 278 18.48 -0.65 -31.21
C PHE A 278 19.28 0.56 -30.70
N GLY A 279 20.59 0.36 -30.57
CA GLY A 279 21.58 1.39 -30.26
C GLY A 279 21.59 1.87 -28.81
N VAL A 280 21.13 1.05 -27.87
CA VAL A 280 21.35 1.23 -26.42
C VAL A 280 21.85 -0.08 -25.83
N GLN A 281 22.84 -0.03 -24.95
CA GLN A 281 23.29 -1.20 -24.21
C GLN A 281 22.28 -1.55 -23.10
N LEU A 282 21.96 -2.84 -22.96
CA LEU A 282 21.10 -3.31 -21.86
C LEU A 282 21.94 -4.12 -20.90
N GLU A 283 21.90 -3.74 -19.62
CA GLU A 283 22.62 -4.41 -18.54
C GLU A 283 21.62 -5.06 -17.59
N PHE A 284 21.92 -6.26 -17.11
CA PHE A 284 21.08 -6.99 -16.17
C PHE A 284 21.91 -7.46 -15.00
N GLU A 285 21.48 -7.13 -13.79
CA GLU A 285 22.12 -7.55 -12.54
C GLU A 285 21.09 -8.24 -11.63
N GLN A 286 21.59 -9.07 -10.73
CA GLN A 286 20.77 -9.74 -9.74
C GLN A 286 20.16 -8.71 -8.78
N GLU A 287 18.86 -8.81 -8.51
CA GLU A 287 18.24 -7.98 -7.48
C GLU A 287 18.88 -8.18 -6.10
N SER A 288 18.80 -7.18 -5.22
CA SER A 288 19.30 -7.33 -3.84
C SER A 288 18.54 -8.40 -3.06
N ASP A 289 19.25 -9.12 -2.18
CA ASP A 289 18.65 -10.11 -1.28
C ASP A 289 17.52 -9.53 -0.42
N GLU A 290 17.66 -8.28 0.01
CA GLU A 290 16.66 -7.57 0.82
C GLU A 290 15.36 -7.34 0.05
N GLN A 291 15.46 -6.83 -1.19
CA GLN A 291 14.31 -6.57 -2.03
C GLN A 291 13.60 -7.86 -2.46
N GLY A 292 14.37 -8.88 -2.88
CA GLY A 292 13.83 -10.19 -3.23
C GLY A 292 13.15 -10.87 -2.04
N LEU A 293 13.74 -10.80 -0.85
CA LEU A 293 13.14 -11.33 0.38
C LEU A 293 11.85 -10.58 0.75
N MET A 294 11.82 -9.25 0.62
CA MET A 294 10.63 -8.44 0.87
C MET A 294 9.47 -8.84 -0.05
N ALA A 295 9.73 -8.95 -1.37
CA ALA A 295 8.72 -9.36 -2.32
C ALA A 295 8.17 -10.76 -2.01
N ARG A 296 9.05 -11.72 -1.70
CA ARG A 296 8.66 -13.08 -1.34
C ARG A 296 7.84 -13.17 -0.06
N LYS A 297 8.20 -12.40 0.97
CA LYS A 297 7.44 -12.32 2.23
C LYS A 297 6.00 -11.85 2.01
N LEU A 298 5.78 -10.97 1.04
CA LEU A 298 4.52 -10.25 0.87
C LEU A 298 3.66 -10.76 -0.30
N MET A 299 4.14 -11.73 -1.08
CA MET A 299 3.46 -12.23 -2.28
C MET A 299 2.17 -13.02 -1.92
N PRO A 300 0.95 -12.48 -2.17
CA PRO A 300 -0.30 -13.12 -1.79
C PRO A 300 -0.79 -14.06 -2.91
N LYS A 301 -0.14 -15.21 -3.04
CA LYS A 301 -0.52 -16.25 -4.01
C LYS A 301 -1.35 -17.36 -3.34
N PRO A 302 -2.24 -18.07 -4.06
CA PRO A 302 -3.10 -19.10 -3.47
C PRO A 302 -2.34 -20.20 -2.70
N ASP A 303 -1.16 -20.57 -3.19
CA ASP A 303 -0.24 -21.50 -2.52
C ASP A 303 0.94 -20.72 -1.95
N LEU A 304 0.80 -20.17 -0.74
CA LEU A 304 1.85 -19.36 -0.14
C LEU A 304 3.14 -20.19 0.05
N ASP A 305 4.28 -19.55 -0.21
CA ASP A 305 5.56 -20.16 0.10
C ASP A 305 5.86 -20.12 1.61
N SER A 306 6.86 -20.86 2.06
CA SER A 306 7.19 -20.93 3.49
C SER A 306 7.60 -19.60 4.11
N VAL A 307 8.20 -18.70 3.32
CA VAL A 307 8.63 -17.37 3.79
C VAL A 307 7.41 -16.47 3.98
N ALA A 308 6.49 -16.48 3.03
CA ALA A 308 5.21 -15.76 3.11
C ALA A 308 4.35 -16.27 4.27
N ILE A 309 4.28 -17.60 4.48
CA ILE A 309 3.54 -18.20 5.60
C ILE A 309 4.10 -17.75 6.96
N VAL A 310 5.42 -17.77 7.13
CA VAL A 310 6.06 -17.33 8.38
C VAL A 310 5.76 -15.85 8.63
N HIS A 311 5.88 -15.01 7.60
CA HIS A 311 5.60 -13.60 7.76
C HIS A 311 4.12 -13.31 8.08
N ALA A 312 3.18 -13.99 7.42
CA ALA A 312 1.76 -13.91 7.74
C ALA A 312 1.46 -14.33 9.19
N GLN A 313 2.14 -15.36 9.70
CA GLN A 313 2.05 -15.78 11.09
C GLN A 313 2.59 -14.72 12.06
N GLU A 314 3.67 -14.03 11.72
CA GLU A 314 4.20 -12.91 12.51
C GLU A 314 3.20 -11.76 12.58
N LEU A 315 2.60 -11.38 11.45
CA LEU A 315 1.53 -10.37 11.38
C LEU A 315 0.33 -10.79 12.24
N TYR A 316 -0.14 -12.02 12.09
CA TYR A 316 -1.24 -12.57 12.89
C TYR A 316 -0.92 -12.56 14.39
N THR A 317 0.29 -12.98 14.76
CA THR A 317 0.74 -13.02 16.15
C THR A 317 0.81 -11.64 16.76
N LYS A 318 1.32 -10.66 16.00
CA LYS A 318 1.46 -9.28 16.46
C LYS A 318 0.10 -8.59 16.60
N TYR A 319 -0.80 -8.78 15.64
CA TYR A 319 -2.01 -7.95 15.50
C TYR A 319 -3.34 -8.66 15.75
N CYS A 320 -3.41 -9.99 15.82
CA CYS A 320 -4.71 -10.70 15.86
C CYS A 320 -4.84 -11.69 17.01
N THR A 321 -3.75 -12.34 17.41
CA THR A 321 -3.72 -13.38 18.46
C THR A 321 -4.35 -12.93 19.77
N LEU A 322 -4.16 -11.66 20.17
CA LEU A 322 -4.71 -11.13 21.43
C LEU A 322 -6.21 -11.40 21.60
N CYS A 323 -6.97 -11.31 20.49
CA CYS A 323 -8.41 -11.53 20.50
C CYS A 323 -8.80 -12.89 19.90
N HIS A 324 -8.12 -13.33 18.84
CA HIS A 324 -8.49 -14.53 18.08
C HIS A 324 -7.79 -15.82 18.52
N GLY A 325 -6.88 -15.77 19.50
CA GLY A 325 -6.14 -16.91 20.01
C GLY A 325 -4.95 -17.34 19.15
N ASP A 326 -4.01 -18.08 19.71
CA ASP A 326 -2.77 -18.47 19.02
C ASP A 326 -3.03 -19.35 17.79
N ASN A 327 -4.10 -20.15 17.81
CA ASN A 327 -4.47 -21.08 16.75
C ASN A 327 -5.71 -20.62 16.00
N ARG A 328 -6.07 -19.33 16.05
CA ARG A 328 -7.27 -18.77 15.39
C ARG A 328 -8.60 -19.29 15.93
N GLU A 329 -8.59 -19.96 17.08
CA GLU A 329 -9.76 -20.60 17.66
C GLU A 329 -10.88 -19.61 18.01
N GLY A 330 -10.56 -18.33 18.20
CA GLY A 330 -11.47 -17.29 18.65
C GLY A 330 -11.68 -17.29 20.16
N TYR A 331 -12.49 -16.35 20.64
CA TYR A 331 -12.95 -16.24 22.03
C TYR A 331 -11.84 -16.02 23.08
N ALA A 332 -10.60 -15.71 22.68
CA ALA A 332 -9.51 -15.40 23.60
C ALA A 332 -9.76 -14.06 24.32
N ALA A 333 -10.31 -13.09 23.59
CA ALA A 333 -10.88 -11.88 24.17
C ALA A 333 -12.14 -11.47 23.38
N ASP A 334 -13.08 -10.82 24.06
CA ASP A 334 -14.20 -10.06 23.49
C ASP A 334 -15.13 -10.85 22.59
N ASN A 335 -15.22 -12.16 22.82
CA ASN A 335 -15.98 -13.08 21.98
C ASN A 335 -15.60 -12.95 20.48
N ALA A 336 -14.33 -12.59 20.20
CA ALA A 336 -13.85 -12.48 18.83
C ALA A 336 -14.06 -13.82 18.10
N PRO A 337 -14.65 -13.81 16.89
CA PRO A 337 -15.05 -15.05 16.25
C PRO A 337 -13.85 -15.93 15.89
N SER A 338 -14.10 -17.23 15.80
CA SER A 338 -13.12 -18.19 15.31
C SER A 338 -12.74 -17.90 13.86
N LEU A 339 -11.45 -17.81 13.58
CA LEU A 339 -10.88 -17.74 12.22
C LEU A 339 -10.38 -19.12 11.75
N ARG A 340 -10.77 -20.20 12.43
CA ARG A 340 -10.64 -21.59 11.95
C ARG A 340 -11.85 -22.07 11.15
N SER A 341 -13.00 -21.40 11.29
CA SER A 341 -14.24 -21.81 10.64
C SER A 341 -14.07 -21.84 9.12
N LYS A 342 -14.08 -23.05 8.56
CA LYS A 342 -13.94 -23.26 7.11
C LYS A 342 -15.14 -22.67 6.39
N SER A 343 -16.34 -22.79 6.95
CA SER A 343 -17.55 -22.19 6.36
C SER A 343 -17.49 -20.66 6.35
N LEU A 344 -16.98 -20.00 7.39
CA LEU A 344 -16.78 -18.55 7.40
C LEU A 344 -15.85 -18.14 6.25
N LEU A 345 -14.66 -18.73 6.21
CA LEU A 345 -13.61 -18.36 5.27
C LEU A 345 -13.98 -18.71 3.81
N ALA A 346 -14.61 -19.86 3.58
CA ALA A 346 -15.07 -20.26 2.25
C ALA A 346 -16.20 -19.36 1.71
N THR A 347 -17.13 -18.91 2.57
CA THR A 347 -18.21 -17.99 2.15
C THR A 347 -17.75 -16.53 2.00
N SER A 348 -16.53 -16.20 2.41
CA SER A 348 -15.97 -14.84 2.28
C SER A 348 -14.88 -14.70 1.21
N LYS A 349 -14.28 -15.81 0.75
CA LYS A 349 -13.11 -15.79 -0.13
C LYS A 349 -13.32 -15.04 -1.46
N ASN A 350 -14.55 -15.01 -1.99
CA ASN A 350 -14.89 -14.34 -3.25
C ASN A 350 -15.60 -12.98 -3.08
N ASN A 351 -15.55 -12.37 -1.90
CA ASN A 351 -16.11 -11.05 -1.64
C ASN A 351 -15.22 -10.21 -0.71
N ASN A 352 -15.60 -8.96 -0.47
CA ASN A 352 -14.79 -8.01 0.30
C ASN A 352 -15.02 -8.09 1.81
N PHE A 353 -15.88 -8.97 2.31
CA PHE A 353 -16.31 -8.97 3.72
C PHE A 353 -15.14 -9.11 4.71
N MET A 354 -14.26 -10.10 4.50
CA MET A 354 -13.13 -10.32 5.40
C MET A 354 -12.07 -9.23 5.25
N ARG A 355 -11.77 -8.82 4.02
CA ARG A 355 -10.87 -7.70 3.72
C ARG A 355 -11.31 -6.43 4.43
N TYR A 356 -12.57 -6.01 4.28
CA TYR A 356 -13.09 -4.80 4.91
C TYR A 356 -13.20 -4.94 6.43
N THR A 357 -13.48 -6.15 6.94
CA THR A 357 -13.42 -6.42 8.39
C THR A 357 -12.02 -6.15 8.95
N ILE A 358 -10.95 -6.51 8.24
CA ILE A 358 -9.57 -6.25 8.70
C ILE A 358 -9.17 -4.78 8.46
N GLN A 359 -9.50 -4.22 7.29
CA GLN A 359 -9.11 -2.86 6.92
C GLN A 359 -9.74 -1.81 7.83
N PHE A 360 -11.06 -1.87 8.00
CA PHE A 360 -11.85 -0.82 8.65
C PHE A 360 -12.39 -1.23 10.02
N GLY A 361 -12.25 -2.49 10.39
CA GLY A 361 -12.83 -3.04 11.61
C GLY A 361 -14.35 -3.19 11.52
N ARG A 362 -14.99 -3.38 12.67
CA ARG A 362 -16.44 -3.31 12.83
C ARG A 362 -16.75 -2.27 13.90
N GLY A 363 -17.21 -1.10 13.45
CA GLY A 363 -17.56 0.01 14.35
C GLY A 363 -18.51 -0.43 15.46
N ASN A 364 -18.37 0.17 16.65
CA ASN A 364 -19.08 -0.22 17.88
C ASN A 364 -18.81 -1.67 18.35
N SER A 365 -17.67 -2.26 17.96
CA SER A 365 -17.20 -3.55 18.49
C SER A 365 -15.71 -3.49 18.84
N ALA A 366 -15.18 -4.58 19.39
CA ALA A 366 -13.75 -4.71 19.66
C ALA A 366 -12.88 -4.95 18.41
N MET A 367 -13.47 -5.33 17.28
CA MET A 367 -12.71 -5.54 16.05
C MET A 367 -12.33 -4.19 15.42
N ALA A 368 -11.10 -3.75 15.67
CA ALA A 368 -10.55 -2.52 15.14
C ALA A 368 -10.11 -2.65 13.66
N GLY A 369 -9.89 -1.52 12.99
CA GLY A 369 -9.28 -1.49 11.66
C GLY A 369 -7.76 -1.49 11.72
N TYR A 370 -7.13 -2.04 10.69
CA TYR A 370 -5.67 -2.21 10.62
C TYR A 370 -5.03 -1.69 9.31
N LEU A 371 -5.81 -1.10 8.39
CA LEU A 371 -5.26 -0.51 7.17
C LEU A 371 -4.43 0.75 7.46
N LYS A 372 -3.20 0.81 6.94
CA LYS A 372 -2.25 1.90 7.16
C LYS A 372 -2.79 3.27 6.79
N ASN A 373 -3.40 3.38 5.61
CA ASN A 373 -4.05 4.62 5.16
C ASN A 373 -5.31 5.00 5.95
N GLN A 374 -5.63 4.31 7.04
CA GLN A 374 -6.68 4.69 7.99
C GLN A 374 -6.12 4.92 9.41
N GLY A 375 -4.79 4.87 9.58
CA GLY A 375 -4.09 4.89 10.87
C GLY A 375 -3.68 3.51 11.40
N GLY A 376 -3.95 2.43 10.66
CA GLY A 376 -3.53 1.09 11.05
C GLY A 376 -2.05 0.80 10.83
N PRO A 377 -1.54 -0.38 11.24
CA PRO A 377 -0.14 -0.72 11.07
C PRO A 377 0.17 -1.51 9.79
N MET A 378 -0.84 -1.97 9.05
CA MET A 378 -0.65 -2.88 7.91
C MET A 378 -0.94 -2.21 6.58
N GLU A 379 -0.03 -2.34 5.64
CA GLU A 379 -0.28 -2.03 4.24
C GLU A 379 -1.33 -2.96 3.63
N TYR A 380 -1.90 -2.55 2.50
CA TYR A 380 -2.92 -3.36 1.82
C TYR A 380 -2.40 -4.76 1.50
N ILE A 381 -1.16 -4.89 1.00
CA ILE A 381 -0.59 -6.19 0.63
C ILE A 381 -0.40 -7.14 1.82
N GLU A 382 -0.12 -6.61 3.02
CA GLU A 382 -0.01 -7.40 4.25
C GLU A 382 -1.38 -7.96 4.66
N ILE A 383 -2.45 -7.21 4.43
CA ILE A 383 -3.83 -7.68 4.66
C ILE A 383 -4.19 -8.78 3.67
N GLU A 384 -3.84 -8.64 2.38
CA GLU A 384 -4.09 -9.70 1.39
C GLU A 384 -3.31 -10.98 1.73
N LEU A 385 -2.03 -10.84 2.08
CA LEU A 385 -1.21 -11.95 2.53
C LEU A 385 -1.84 -12.66 3.74
N LEU A 386 -2.29 -11.90 4.73
CA LEU A 386 -2.95 -12.45 5.92
C LEU A 386 -4.22 -13.20 5.56
N LEU A 387 -5.02 -12.70 4.61
CA LEU A 387 -6.22 -13.38 4.12
C LEU A 387 -5.90 -14.69 3.42
N GLU A 388 -4.94 -14.70 2.50
CA GLU A 388 -4.51 -15.94 1.84
C GLU A 388 -4.00 -16.97 2.83
N TRP A 389 -3.24 -16.52 3.84
CA TRP A 389 -2.80 -17.38 4.93
C TRP A 389 -3.97 -17.94 5.74
N LEU A 390 -4.97 -17.13 6.09
CA LEU A 390 -6.17 -17.60 6.77
C LEU A 390 -6.93 -18.65 5.94
N TYR A 391 -7.08 -18.44 4.62
CA TYR A 391 -7.73 -19.39 3.72
C TYR A 391 -6.98 -20.73 3.66
N GLN A 392 -5.66 -20.68 3.46
CA GLN A 392 -4.82 -21.87 3.40
C GLN A 392 -4.86 -22.64 4.73
N MET A 393 -4.76 -21.93 5.86
CA MET A 393 -4.77 -22.54 7.19
C MET A 393 -6.15 -23.06 7.64
N ALA A 394 -7.22 -22.73 6.92
CA ALA A 394 -8.56 -23.30 7.10
C ALA A 394 -8.91 -24.32 6.00
N GLU A 395 -7.93 -24.68 5.16
CA GLU A 395 -8.06 -25.65 4.07
C GLU A 395 -9.15 -25.22 3.06
N VAL A 396 -9.26 -23.92 2.80
CA VAL A 396 -10.20 -23.34 1.82
C VAL A 396 -9.50 -23.19 0.47
N GLU A 397 -9.60 -24.25 -0.33
CA GLU A 397 -9.12 -24.23 -1.72
C GLU A 397 -10.03 -23.37 -2.61
N GLU A 398 -11.35 -23.61 -2.56
CA GLU A 398 -12.33 -22.91 -3.38
C GLU A 398 -13.37 -22.15 -2.52
N PRO A 399 -13.88 -21.00 -3.00
CA PRO A 399 -14.97 -20.31 -2.34
C PRO A 399 -16.27 -21.12 -2.46
N ILE A 400 -17.15 -20.95 -1.47
CA ILE A 400 -18.56 -21.31 -1.63
C ILE A 400 -19.21 -20.17 -2.41
N ASP A 401 -19.62 -20.44 -3.65
CA ASP A 401 -20.30 -19.44 -4.46
C ASP A 401 -21.72 -19.21 -3.95
N LEU A 402 -22.00 -17.96 -3.57
CA LEU A 402 -23.26 -17.53 -2.98
C LEU A 402 -23.89 -16.50 -3.89
N SER A 403 -25.19 -16.66 -4.15
CA SER A 403 -25.97 -15.71 -4.93
C SER A 403 -25.87 -14.28 -4.36
N ARG A 404 -25.83 -13.30 -5.25
CA ARG A 404 -25.88 -11.87 -4.92
C ARG A 404 -27.30 -11.30 -4.97
N GLU A 405 -28.27 -12.12 -5.37
CA GLU A 405 -29.68 -11.72 -5.37
C GLU A 405 -30.19 -11.51 -3.94
N PRO A 406 -31.12 -10.56 -3.72
CA PRO A 406 -31.76 -10.38 -2.44
C PRO A 406 -32.55 -11.62 -1.99
N VAL A 407 -32.55 -11.91 -0.70
CA VAL A 407 -33.41 -12.95 -0.10
C VAL A 407 -34.71 -12.28 0.36
N LEU A 408 -35.82 -12.63 -0.30
CA LEU A 408 -37.15 -12.11 0.06
C LEU A 408 -37.79 -12.97 1.15
N GLY A 409 -38.30 -12.33 2.20
CA GLY A 409 -38.97 -13.01 3.31
C GLY A 409 -39.86 -12.08 4.13
N ASP A 410 -40.72 -12.66 4.98
CA ASP A 410 -41.57 -11.90 5.91
C ASP A 410 -40.72 -11.37 7.08
N ILE A 411 -40.53 -10.05 7.11
CA ILE A 411 -39.73 -9.33 8.12
C ILE A 411 -40.33 -9.48 9.52
N ASP A 412 -41.66 -9.45 9.67
CA ASP A 412 -42.33 -9.57 10.96
C ASP A 412 -42.21 -10.99 11.52
N LEU A 413 -42.27 -11.99 10.63
CA LEU A 413 -41.95 -13.37 10.98
C LEU A 413 -40.49 -13.50 11.41
N GLY A 414 -39.56 -12.95 10.63
CA GLY A 414 -38.14 -12.91 10.95
C GLY A 414 -37.85 -12.30 12.31
N ALA A 415 -38.49 -11.17 12.63
CA ALA A 415 -38.34 -10.48 13.91
C ALA A 415 -38.75 -11.37 15.11
N ARG A 416 -39.85 -12.11 14.98
CA ARG A 416 -40.30 -13.05 16.03
C ARG A 416 -39.32 -14.20 16.21
N VAL A 417 -38.90 -14.81 15.10
CA VAL A 417 -37.94 -15.93 15.12
C VAL A 417 -36.60 -15.48 15.69
N TYR A 418 -36.14 -14.27 15.34
CA TYR A 418 -34.89 -13.68 15.85
C TYR A 418 -34.93 -13.54 17.37
N LYS A 419 -36.02 -13.01 17.90
CA LYS A 419 -36.20 -12.85 19.35
C LYS A 419 -36.18 -14.20 20.08
N GLU A 420 -36.81 -15.21 19.49
CA GLU A 420 -36.89 -16.56 20.08
C GLU A 420 -35.56 -17.33 20.04
N ASN A 421 -34.74 -17.14 18.99
CA ASN A 421 -33.63 -18.05 18.69
C ASN A 421 -32.25 -17.38 18.65
N CYS A 422 -32.17 -16.09 18.30
CA CYS A 422 -30.91 -15.42 17.97
C CYS A 422 -30.49 -14.37 19.03
N ALA A 423 -31.46 -13.69 19.64
CA ALA A 423 -31.21 -12.59 20.57
C ALA A 423 -30.40 -12.99 21.81
N VAL A 424 -30.48 -14.26 22.23
CA VAL A 424 -29.74 -14.79 23.39
C VAL A 424 -28.22 -14.71 23.22
N CYS A 425 -27.72 -14.72 21.99
CA CYS A 425 -26.27 -14.60 21.70
C CYS A 425 -25.93 -13.28 21.02
N HIS A 426 -26.81 -12.77 20.16
CA HIS A 426 -26.56 -11.58 19.34
C HIS A 426 -27.13 -10.28 19.92
N GLY A 427 -27.87 -10.35 21.03
CA GLY A 427 -28.57 -9.21 21.64
C GLY A 427 -29.93 -8.94 20.99
N GLU A 428 -30.82 -8.25 21.71
CA GLU A 428 -32.18 -7.92 21.20
C GLU A 428 -32.11 -7.01 19.96
N ASN A 429 -31.13 -6.11 19.93
CA ASN A 429 -30.91 -5.16 18.86
C ASN A 429 -29.86 -5.65 17.84
N GLY A 430 -29.25 -6.82 18.05
CA GLY A 430 -28.14 -7.30 17.23
C GLY A 430 -26.81 -6.63 17.55
N GLU A 431 -26.67 -6.05 18.73
CA GLU A 431 -25.48 -5.35 19.23
C GLU A 431 -24.28 -6.27 19.51
N GLY A 432 -24.51 -7.59 19.59
CA GLY A 432 -23.49 -8.58 19.88
C GLY A 432 -23.12 -8.61 21.36
N ILE A 433 -23.59 -9.63 22.08
CA ILE A 433 -23.30 -9.80 23.51
C ILE A 433 -22.23 -10.87 23.75
N SER A 434 -22.47 -12.09 23.25
CA SER A 434 -21.54 -13.22 23.29
C SER A 434 -21.22 -13.78 21.90
N ALA A 435 -21.77 -13.15 20.86
CA ALA A 435 -21.58 -13.48 19.45
C ALA A 435 -21.51 -12.19 18.62
N PRO A 436 -21.08 -12.25 17.34
CA PRO A 436 -20.90 -11.06 16.52
C PRO A 436 -22.13 -10.15 16.43
N ALA A 437 -21.90 -8.83 16.41
CA ALA A 437 -22.96 -7.84 16.25
C ALA A 437 -23.61 -7.91 14.86
N LEU A 438 -24.81 -8.49 14.77
CA LEU A 438 -25.53 -8.69 13.50
C LEU A 438 -26.16 -7.42 12.94
N ALA A 439 -26.36 -6.40 13.78
CA ALA A 439 -26.81 -5.08 13.33
C ALA A 439 -25.66 -4.15 12.94
N ASN A 440 -24.42 -4.66 12.88
CA ASN A 440 -23.27 -3.85 12.51
C ASN A 440 -23.41 -3.35 11.05
N PRO A 441 -23.29 -2.02 10.80
CA PRO A 441 -23.51 -1.45 9.47
C PRO A 441 -22.54 -1.99 8.40
N MET A 442 -21.27 -2.17 8.74
CA MET A 442 -20.26 -2.71 7.82
C MET A 442 -20.58 -4.17 7.44
N LEU A 443 -20.98 -4.99 8.43
CA LEU A 443 -21.37 -6.39 8.18
C LEU A 443 -22.52 -6.43 7.20
N LEU A 444 -23.58 -5.67 7.46
CA LEU A 444 -24.73 -5.66 6.59
C LEU A 444 -24.37 -5.08 5.21
N ALA A 445 -23.56 -4.04 5.10
CA ALA A 445 -23.20 -3.50 3.79
C ALA A 445 -22.34 -4.43 2.92
N THR A 446 -21.51 -5.30 3.52
CA THR A 446 -20.50 -6.08 2.80
C THR A 446 -20.82 -7.56 2.70
N ALA A 447 -21.61 -8.11 3.62
CA ALA A 447 -22.11 -9.47 3.52
C ALA A 447 -23.39 -9.53 2.67
N THR A 448 -23.41 -10.45 1.71
CA THR A 448 -24.61 -10.72 0.90
C THR A 448 -25.73 -11.35 1.72
N ASP A 449 -26.97 -11.25 1.25
CA ASP A 449 -28.10 -11.93 1.90
C ASP A 449 -27.88 -13.44 1.99
N HIS A 450 -27.32 -14.03 0.93
CA HIS A 450 -26.99 -15.45 0.94
C HIS A 450 -25.83 -15.80 1.88
N PHE A 451 -24.90 -14.88 2.19
CA PHE A 451 -23.92 -15.09 3.26
C PHE A 451 -24.59 -15.20 4.63
N LEU A 452 -25.54 -14.29 4.91
CA LEU A 452 -26.30 -14.30 6.16
C LEU A 452 -27.21 -15.54 6.24
N ARG A 453 -27.94 -15.85 5.16
CA ARG A 453 -28.80 -17.02 5.03
C ARG A 453 -28.02 -18.32 5.22
N TYR A 454 -26.83 -18.42 4.60
CA TYR A 454 -25.95 -19.58 4.77
C TYR A 454 -25.53 -19.74 6.23
N ALA A 455 -25.10 -18.65 6.89
CA ALA A 455 -24.72 -18.69 8.29
C ALA A 455 -25.88 -19.12 9.22
N ILE A 456 -27.11 -18.74 8.90
CA ILE A 456 -28.31 -19.16 9.63
C ILE A 456 -28.63 -20.64 9.37
N ALA A 457 -28.68 -21.04 8.10
CA ALA A 457 -29.08 -22.38 7.70
C ALA A 457 -28.05 -23.45 8.13
N GLU A 458 -26.78 -23.19 7.84
CA GLU A 458 -25.67 -24.15 7.98
C GLU A 458 -24.85 -23.93 9.26
N GLY A 459 -25.06 -22.82 9.97
CA GLY A 459 -24.26 -22.46 11.14
C GLY A 459 -22.84 -22.03 10.75
N ARG A 460 -21.93 -22.05 11.74
CA ARG A 460 -20.48 -21.86 11.54
C ARG A 460 -19.74 -22.98 12.26
N ASP A 461 -19.07 -23.83 11.48
CA ASP A 461 -18.29 -24.97 11.96
C ASP A 461 -17.25 -24.59 13.02
N GLY A 462 -17.13 -25.41 14.06
CA GLY A 462 -16.21 -25.17 15.17
C GLY A 462 -16.60 -24.01 16.09
N THR A 463 -17.82 -23.48 15.98
CA THR A 463 -18.32 -22.38 16.82
C THR A 463 -19.66 -22.72 17.49
N PRO A 464 -20.10 -21.92 18.49
CA PRO A 464 -21.45 -22.04 19.06
C PRO A 464 -22.60 -21.67 18.11
N MET A 465 -22.33 -21.11 16.93
CA MET A 465 -23.37 -20.78 15.94
C MET A 465 -23.82 -22.05 15.21
N ILE A 466 -24.86 -22.69 15.73
CA ILE A 466 -25.42 -23.93 15.19
C ILE A 466 -26.19 -23.72 13.87
N ALA A 467 -26.41 -24.82 13.13
CA ALA A 467 -27.26 -24.86 11.96
C ALA A 467 -28.75 -24.84 12.34
N PHE A 468 -29.56 -24.05 11.63
CA PHE A 468 -31.01 -23.99 11.83
C PHE A 468 -31.84 -24.64 10.71
N LYS A 469 -31.22 -25.15 9.63
CA LYS A 469 -31.93 -25.78 8.51
C LYS A 469 -32.82 -26.98 8.91
N ASP A 470 -32.48 -27.65 10.01
CA ASP A 470 -33.23 -28.81 10.51
C ASP A 470 -34.30 -28.43 11.55
N SER A 471 -34.28 -27.19 12.05
CA SER A 471 -35.19 -26.70 13.11
C SER A 471 -36.12 -25.57 12.65
N LEU A 472 -35.78 -24.87 11.59
CA LEU A 472 -36.56 -23.80 10.97
C LEU A 472 -36.87 -24.15 9.51
N SER A 473 -38.06 -23.77 9.04
CA SER A 473 -38.39 -23.85 7.61
C SER A 473 -37.64 -22.79 6.82
N ASP A 474 -37.48 -23.01 5.50
CA ASP A 474 -36.88 -22.01 4.59
C ASP A 474 -37.57 -20.65 4.71
N GLU A 475 -38.91 -20.61 4.80
CA GLU A 475 -39.66 -19.36 5.00
C GLU A 475 -39.24 -18.59 6.26
N LYS A 476 -38.94 -19.29 7.36
CA LYS A 476 -38.45 -18.65 8.59
C LYS A 476 -37.01 -18.19 8.45
N ILE A 477 -36.16 -18.94 7.75
CA ILE A 477 -34.76 -18.58 7.49
C ILE A 477 -34.68 -17.36 6.55
N ASP A 478 -35.51 -17.33 5.52
CA ASP A 478 -35.63 -16.21 4.58
C ASP A 478 -36.19 -14.98 5.31
N GLY A 479 -37.20 -15.16 6.17
CA GLY A 479 -37.71 -14.12 7.06
C GLY A 479 -36.64 -13.56 8.00
N LEU A 480 -35.83 -14.41 8.64
CA LEU A 480 -34.69 -13.98 9.47
C LEU A 480 -33.68 -13.15 8.65
N THR A 481 -33.35 -13.63 7.45
CA THR A 481 -32.41 -12.95 6.55
C THR A 481 -32.94 -11.57 6.16
N ALA A 482 -34.20 -11.50 5.73
CA ALA A 482 -34.89 -10.25 5.39
C ALA A 482 -34.98 -9.29 6.59
N PHE A 483 -35.22 -9.82 7.80
CA PHE A 483 -35.23 -9.03 9.02
C PHE A 483 -33.86 -8.42 9.35
N LEU A 484 -32.77 -9.20 9.28
CA LEU A 484 -31.42 -8.67 9.44
C LEU A 484 -31.11 -7.61 8.38
N ARG A 485 -31.46 -7.88 7.12
CA ARG A 485 -31.29 -6.94 6.02
C ARG A 485 -32.06 -5.63 6.23
N SER A 486 -33.27 -5.71 6.78
CA SER A 486 -34.11 -4.52 7.07
C SER A 486 -33.49 -3.56 8.08
N ARG A 487 -32.47 -4.00 8.84
CA ARG A 487 -31.73 -3.20 9.82
C ARG A 487 -30.50 -2.50 9.23
N ALA A 488 -30.20 -2.70 7.93
CA ALA A 488 -29.10 -2.01 7.28
C ALA A 488 -29.37 -0.50 7.26
N SER A 489 -28.43 0.29 7.79
CA SER A 489 -28.56 1.74 7.99
C SER A 489 -27.70 2.56 7.02
N GLY A 490 -27.18 1.92 5.97
CA GLY A 490 -26.13 2.48 5.12
C GLY A 490 -24.78 2.41 5.82
N TRP A 491 -23.76 1.98 5.10
CA TRP A 491 -22.37 2.08 5.53
C TRP A 491 -21.54 2.38 4.29
N ASP A 492 -20.69 3.37 4.41
CA ASP A 492 -19.69 3.73 3.41
C ASP A 492 -18.30 3.51 4.01
N ILE A 493 -17.30 3.39 3.13
CA ILE A 493 -15.90 3.38 3.54
C ILE A 493 -15.64 4.66 4.35
N PRO A 494 -15.12 4.54 5.60
CA PRO A 494 -14.78 5.71 6.39
C PRO A 494 -13.88 6.66 5.60
N LYS A 495 -14.22 7.95 5.60
CA LYS A 495 -13.34 8.97 5.04
C LYS A 495 -12.12 9.11 5.95
N LEU A 496 -11.01 9.52 5.36
CA LEU A 496 -9.90 10.04 6.13
C LEU A 496 -10.41 11.19 6.99
N ASP A 497 -10.31 11.03 8.30
CA ASP A 497 -10.72 12.06 9.23
C ASP A 497 -9.67 13.18 9.35
N SER A 498 -10.08 14.28 9.97
CA SER A 498 -9.23 15.44 10.25
C SER A 498 -8.59 15.40 11.64
N VAL A 499 -8.79 14.33 12.41
CA VAL A 499 -8.31 14.27 13.79
C VAL A 499 -6.83 13.95 13.77
N VAL A 500 -6.05 14.79 14.45
CA VAL A 500 -4.61 14.65 14.58
C VAL A 500 -4.30 14.08 15.95
N VAL A 501 -3.39 13.11 16.00
CA VAL A 501 -2.85 12.60 17.26
C VAL A 501 -2.21 13.77 18.03
N PRO A 502 -2.57 14.02 19.30
CA PRO A 502 -1.96 15.08 20.09
C PRO A 502 -0.44 14.93 20.15
N LYS A 503 0.29 16.04 20.32
CA LYS A 503 1.74 15.97 20.54
C LYS A 503 2.07 15.63 21.99
N PRO A 504 3.29 15.13 22.31
CA PRO A 504 3.70 14.84 23.69
C PRO A 504 3.45 15.96 24.68
N GLU A 505 3.67 17.22 24.29
CA GLU A 505 3.39 18.40 25.12
C GLU A 505 1.89 18.60 25.45
N GLU A 506 0.98 17.90 24.78
CA GLU A 506 -0.48 17.96 24.98
C GLU A 506 -1.03 16.73 25.72
N TYR A 507 -0.19 15.76 26.09
CA TYR A 507 -0.64 14.49 26.69
C TYR A 507 -1.24 14.64 28.09
N VAL A 508 -0.74 15.61 28.87
CA VAL A 508 -1.17 15.82 30.25
C VAL A 508 -2.40 16.70 30.29
N LEU A 509 -3.55 16.11 30.61
CA LEU A 509 -4.77 16.87 30.87
C LEU A 509 -4.63 17.63 32.18
N ASN A 510 -4.93 18.93 32.17
CA ASN A 510 -4.95 19.80 33.35
C ASN A 510 -3.62 19.75 34.14
N GLU A 511 -2.50 20.01 33.46
CA GLU A 511 -1.14 19.85 33.99
C GLU A 511 -0.90 20.54 35.36
N ASP A 512 -1.52 21.70 35.60
CA ASP A 512 -1.37 22.49 36.83
C ASP A 512 -2.22 22.00 38.02
N ASN A 513 -3.09 21.01 37.81
CA ASN A 513 -4.03 20.53 38.82
C ASN A 513 -3.52 19.29 39.57
N GLU A 514 -4.24 18.89 40.63
CA GLU A 514 -3.91 17.67 41.37
C GLU A 514 -4.35 16.40 40.63
N ALA A 515 -3.56 15.34 40.75
CA ALA A 515 -3.92 14.02 40.22
C ALA A 515 -5.10 13.41 40.97
N PRO A 516 -5.98 12.63 40.31
CA PRO A 516 -7.08 11.96 40.99
C PRO A 516 -6.57 10.79 41.85
N VAL A 517 -7.31 10.47 42.90
CA VAL A 517 -7.09 9.25 43.71
C VAL A 517 -8.27 8.32 43.45
N PHE A 518 -7.99 7.16 42.87
CA PHE A 518 -9.02 6.18 42.49
C PHE A 518 -9.10 5.04 43.50
N GLU A 519 -10.33 4.58 43.74
CA GLU A 519 -10.58 3.30 44.38
C GLU A 519 -10.45 2.20 43.33
N LEU A 520 -9.39 1.40 43.45
CA LEU A 520 -9.04 0.37 42.46
C LEU A 520 -9.54 -1.01 42.87
N LYS A 521 -10.29 -1.65 41.98
CA LYS A 521 -10.57 -3.08 42.03
C LYS A 521 -9.34 -3.86 41.54
N ASP A 522 -9.01 -4.93 42.25
CA ASP A 522 -7.83 -5.79 42.01
C ASP A 522 -6.50 -5.02 41.91
N GLY A 523 -6.43 -3.80 42.49
CA GLY A 523 -5.26 -2.94 42.45
C GLY A 523 -4.89 -2.41 41.05
N LYS A 524 -5.80 -2.52 40.06
CA LYS A 524 -5.53 -2.04 38.69
C LYS A 524 -6.75 -1.49 37.95
N PHE A 525 -7.97 -1.80 38.36
CA PHE A 525 -9.19 -1.41 37.64
C PHE A 525 -9.89 -0.23 38.32
N VAL A 526 -10.18 0.83 37.57
CA VAL A 526 -10.97 1.99 37.98
C VAL A 526 -12.28 1.99 37.21
N SER A 527 -13.38 2.40 37.83
CA SER A 527 -14.67 2.49 37.12
C SER A 527 -14.73 3.70 36.18
N ALA A 528 -15.46 3.56 35.09
CA ALA A 528 -15.75 4.63 34.14
C ALA A 528 -16.36 5.86 34.83
N GLU A 529 -17.18 5.66 35.87
CA GLU A 529 -17.77 6.75 36.66
C GLU A 529 -16.71 7.59 37.37
N GLN A 530 -15.74 6.94 38.03
CA GLN A 530 -14.65 7.64 38.73
C GLN A 530 -13.80 8.45 37.76
N VAL A 531 -13.46 7.88 36.60
CA VAL A 531 -12.67 8.58 35.57
C VAL A 531 -13.45 9.75 34.99
N ASN A 532 -14.73 9.57 34.64
CA ASN A 532 -15.58 10.66 34.14
C ASN A 532 -15.75 11.79 35.18
N GLN A 533 -15.86 11.44 36.46
CA GLN A 533 -15.90 12.44 37.53
C GLN A 533 -14.57 13.20 37.64
N ALA A 534 -13.43 12.49 37.57
CA ALA A 534 -12.12 13.13 37.58
C ALA A 534 -11.87 14.05 36.37
N ILE A 535 -12.41 13.71 35.19
CA ILE A 535 -12.42 14.60 34.01
C ILE A 535 -13.23 15.88 34.30
N LYS A 536 -14.45 15.75 34.87
CA LYS A 536 -15.30 16.89 35.23
C LYS A 536 -14.67 17.80 36.29
N ASP A 537 -13.91 17.21 37.20
CA ASP A 537 -13.19 17.92 38.25
C ASP A 537 -11.85 18.51 37.77
N ASN A 538 -11.56 18.43 36.47
CA ASN A 538 -10.32 18.91 35.83
C ASN A 538 -9.06 18.34 36.49
N LYS A 539 -9.05 17.06 36.86
CA LYS A 539 -7.90 16.43 37.50
C LYS A 539 -6.74 16.23 36.52
N ARG A 540 -5.51 16.22 37.06
CA ARG A 540 -4.27 15.99 36.29
C ARG A 540 -4.10 14.52 35.94
N MET A 541 -4.20 14.17 34.66
CA MET A 541 -4.06 12.78 34.21
C MET A 541 -3.66 12.67 32.73
N VAL A 542 -3.19 11.49 32.34
CA VAL A 542 -3.02 11.07 30.94
C VAL A 542 -4.04 9.95 30.68
N ILE A 543 -4.71 9.99 29.53
CA ILE A 543 -5.66 8.95 29.11
C ILE A 543 -5.11 8.25 27.86
N LEU A 544 -4.92 6.94 27.91
CA LEU A 544 -4.38 6.12 26.83
C LEU A 544 -5.44 5.19 26.24
N ASP A 545 -5.56 5.20 24.92
CA ASP A 545 -6.39 4.27 24.15
C ASP A 545 -5.53 3.12 23.62
N ALA A 546 -5.72 1.92 24.16
CA ALA A 546 -4.92 0.75 23.82
C ALA A 546 -5.32 0.08 22.49
N ARG A 547 -6.34 0.58 21.78
CA ARG A 547 -6.80 0.03 20.50
C ARG A 547 -5.95 0.54 19.33
N SER A 548 -6.24 0.10 18.10
CA SER A 548 -5.62 0.71 16.92
C SER A 548 -5.99 2.18 16.80
N GLU A 549 -5.11 2.96 16.16
CA GLU A 549 -5.39 4.38 15.89
C GLU A 549 -6.66 4.54 15.04
N VAL A 550 -6.96 3.61 14.12
CA VAL A 550 -8.23 3.58 13.38
C VAL A 550 -9.43 3.59 14.33
N ALA A 551 -9.40 2.78 15.40
CA ALA A 551 -10.48 2.73 16.38
C ALA A 551 -10.55 3.97 17.27
N TRP A 552 -9.39 4.57 17.59
CA TRP A 552 -9.31 5.86 18.29
C TRP A 552 -9.93 6.99 17.45
N ARG A 553 -9.56 7.05 16.16
CA ARG A 553 -10.13 7.95 15.15
C ARG A 553 -11.64 7.82 15.03
N GLN A 554 -12.16 6.59 14.97
CA GLN A 554 -13.61 6.32 14.91
C GLN A 554 -14.37 6.83 16.14
N MET A 555 -13.82 6.64 17.34
CA MET A 555 -14.41 7.11 18.60
C MET A 555 -13.40 6.99 19.74
N HIS A 556 -13.11 8.05 20.49
CA HIS A 556 -12.21 8.04 21.66
C HIS A 556 -12.74 8.88 22.83
N ILE A 557 -12.21 8.67 24.04
CA ILE A 557 -12.48 9.54 25.19
C ILE A 557 -11.80 10.90 24.94
N PRO A 558 -12.46 12.06 25.16
CA PRO A 558 -11.85 13.36 24.91
C PRO A 558 -10.52 13.55 25.64
N GLY A 559 -9.48 13.92 24.91
CA GLY A 559 -8.12 14.09 25.46
C GLY A 559 -7.32 12.79 25.57
N ALA A 560 -7.88 11.64 25.16
CA ALA A 560 -7.13 10.40 25.06
C ALA A 560 -6.18 10.40 23.87
N ILE A 561 -5.04 9.74 24.04
CA ILE A 561 -4.03 9.52 22.99
C ILE A 561 -3.99 8.04 22.59
N PRO A 562 -3.81 7.70 21.30
CA PRO A 562 -3.68 6.33 20.85
C PRO A 562 -2.32 5.77 21.28
N VAL A 563 -2.33 4.64 21.99
CA VAL A 563 -1.15 3.80 22.27
C VAL A 563 -1.52 2.35 21.97
N PRO A 564 -1.59 1.95 20.68
CA PRO A 564 -2.03 0.62 20.33
C PRO A 564 -1.22 -0.47 21.03
N TYR A 565 -1.88 -1.54 21.47
CA TYR A 565 -1.22 -2.60 22.25
C TYR A 565 -0.03 -3.29 21.54
N TYR A 566 0.06 -3.15 20.21
CA TYR A 566 1.13 -3.69 19.37
C TYR A 566 2.25 -2.68 19.08
N GLN A 567 2.15 -1.46 19.59
CA GLN A 567 3.19 -0.44 19.48
C GLN A 567 4.41 -0.84 20.32
N GLU A 568 5.60 -0.57 19.80
CA GLU A 568 6.84 -0.85 20.52
C GLU A 568 6.96 0.10 21.73
N PRO A 569 7.46 -0.38 22.90
CA PRO A 569 7.52 0.42 24.12
C PRO A 569 8.25 1.76 23.97
N GLU A 570 9.34 1.79 23.20
CA GLU A 570 10.20 2.97 23.04
C GLU A 570 9.48 4.15 22.38
N GLU A 571 8.44 3.85 21.59
CA GLU A 571 7.68 4.82 20.79
C GLU A 571 6.70 5.67 21.63
N PHE A 572 6.41 5.30 22.87
CA PHE A 572 5.44 6.04 23.69
C PHE A 572 5.88 6.28 25.14
N ILE A 573 6.77 5.45 25.68
CA ILE A 573 7.18 5.55 27.08
C ILE A 573 7.89 6.87 27.38
N ASN A 574 8.71 7.34 26.43
CA ASN A 574 9.51 8.55 26.63
C ASN A 574 8.66 9.83 26.61
N ASP A 575 7.46 9.75 26.03
CA ASP A 575 6.56 10.89 25.87
C ASP A 575 5.54 11.01 27.02
N ILE A 576 5.44 10.01 27.89
CA ILE A 576 4.50 10.00 29.03
C ILE A 576 5.25 10.39 30.32
N PRO A 577 4.74 11.36 31.11
CA PRO A 577 5.39 11.75 32.36
C PRO A 577 5.35 10.65 33.41
N ASN A 578 6.50 10.41 34.06
CA ASN A 578 6.62 9.54 35.23
C ASN A 578 6.94 10.35 36.51
N ASP A 579 6.17 11.41 36.73
CA ASP A 579 6.37 12.41 37.80
C ASP A 579 5.30 12.35 38.91
N GLY A 580 4.45 11.32 38.89
CA GLY A 580 3.29 11.20 39.77
C GLY A 580 1.95 11.42 39.05
N THR A 581 1.94 11.83 37.78
CA THR A 581 0.74 11.88 36.92
C THR A 581 -0.03 10.55 36.98
N GLN A 582 -1.36 10.62 37.11
CA GLN A 582 -2.20 9.44 37.00
C GLN A 582 -2.41 9.08 35.53
N ILE A 583 -2.11 7.83 35.17
CA ILE A 583 -2.34 7.28 33.83
C ILE A 583 -3.57 6.39 33.88
N VAL A 584 -4.50 6.62 32.96
CA VAL A 584 -5.73 5.85 32.78
C VAL A 584 -5.70 5.22 31.40
N ILE A 585 -5.89 3.91 31.32
CA ILE A 585 -5.82 3.16 30.07
C ILE A 585 -7.18 2.53 29.80
N TYR A 586 -7.60 2.47 28.56
CA TYR A 586 -8.79 1.71 28.19
C TYR A 586 -8.59 0.96 26.87
N CYS A 587 -9.46 -0.01 26.61
CA CYS A 587 -9.64 -0.58 25.28
C CYS A 587 -11.13 -0.68 24.93
N ALA A 588 -11.49 -1.36 23.84
CA ALA A 588 -12.89 -1.52 23.42
C ALA A 588 -13.68 -2.30 24.47
N CYS A 589 -13.04 -3.35 24.96
CA CYS A 589 -13.45 -4.20 26.06
C CYS A 589 -12.69 -3.82 27.32
N PRO A 590 -12.87 -4.53 28.44
CA PRO A 590 -12.31 -4.03 29.67
C PRO A 590 -10.80 -4.30 29.80
N HIS A 591 -10.26 -5.44 29.32
CA HIS A 591 -8.96 -5.91 29.84
C HIS A 591 -7.88 -6.26 28.82
N ALA A 592 -8.16 -6.86 27.66
CA ALA A 592 -7.10 -7.53 26.89
C ALA A 592 -5.98 -6.59 26.37
N ALA A 593 -6.33 -5.56 25.61
CA ALA A 593 -5.35 -4.62 25.05
C ALA A 593 -4.80 -3.65 26.11
N SER A 594 -5.67 -3.18 27.01
CA SER A 594 -5.30 -2.26 28.10
C SER A 594 -4.34 -2.91 29.11
N GLU A 595 -4.46 -4.21 29.39
CA GLU A 595 -3.53 -4.94 30.26
C GLU A 595 -2.12 -5.06 29.67
N ARG A 596 -2.01 -5.20 28.34
CA ARG A 596 -0.70 -5.24 27.66
C ARG A 596 0.01 -3.90 27.82
N VAL A 597 -0.68 -2.78 27.59
CA VAL A 597 -0.13 -1.42 27.79
C VAL A 597 0.20 -1.17 29.26
N LEU A 598 -0.69 -1.51 30.20
CA LEU A 598 -0.44 -1.39 31.64
C LEU A 598 0.81 -2.16 32.06
N SER A 599 0.96 -3.39 31.58
CA SER A 599 2.11 -4.24 31.90
C SER A 599 3.41 -3.62 31.38
N THR A 600 3.39 -3.05 30.18
CA THR A 600 4.52 -2.33 29.60
C THR A 600 4.90 -1.09 30.42
N LEU A 601 3.93 -0.26 30.82
CA LEU A 601 4.15 0.88 31.71
C LEU A 601 4.75 0.45 33.06
N LYS A 602 4.18 -0.57 33.71
CA LYS A 602 4.68 -1.07 35.00
C LYS A 602 6.13 -1.57 34.92
N ARG A 603 6.49 -2.31 33.87
CA ARG A 603 7.88 -2.78 33.65
C ARG A 603 8.87 -1.63 33.46
N ASN A 604 8.40 -0.48 32.97
CA ASN A 604 9.19 0.73 32.76
C ASN A 604 9.06 1.75 33.90
N GLY A 605 8.59 1.30 35.07
CA GLY A 605 8.66 2.09 36.31
C GLY A 605 7.51 3.08 36.55
N PHE A 606 6.47 3.06 35.72
CA PHE A 606 5.26 3.86 35.96
C PHE A 606 4.43 3.20 37.07
N LYS A 607 4.24 3.93 38.17
CA LYS A 607 3.55 3.42 39.37
C LYS A 607 2.07 3.79 39.42
N ASN A 608 1.70 4.91 38.83
CA ASN A 608 0.36 5.49 38.91
C ASN A 608 -0.42 5.21 37.63
N ALA A 609 -0.74 3.94 37.38
CA ALA A 609 -1.47 3.53 36.17
C ALA A 609 -2.63 2.59 36.51
N ALA A 610 -3.80 2.85 35.92
CA ALA A 610 -5.02 2.07 36.09
C ALA A 610 -5.75 1.86 34.76
N ILE A 611 -6.63 0.85 34.70
CA ILE A 611 -7.45 0.51 33.53
C ILE A 611 -8.91 0.83 33.81
N ILE A 612 -9.62 1.43 32.86
CA ILE A 612 -11.09 1.56 32.93
C ILE A 612 -11.72 0.17 32.84
N ASP A 613 -12.37 -0.29 33.90
CA ASP A 613 -12.88 -1.66 34.06
C ASP A 613 -13.97 -2.03 33.06
N GLU A 614 -14.63 -1.05 32.43
CA GLU A 614 -15.74 -1.27 31.52
C GLU A 614 -15.37 -1.11 30.03
N GLY A 615 -14.26 -0.42 29.74
CA GLY A 615 -13.85 -0.04 28.37
C GLY A 615 -14.72 1.05 27.73
N ILE A 616 -14.33 1.48 26.53
CA ILE A 616 -14.97 2.64 25.85
C ILE A 616 -16.36 2.33 25.30
N LEU A 617 -16.67 1.07 24.96
CA LEU A 617 -18.00 0.73 24.46
C LEU A 617 -19.07 0.93 25.55
N VAL A 618 -18.78 0.51 26.78
CA VAL A 618 -19.66 0.74 27.93
C VAL A 618 -19.65 2.21 28.34
N TRP A 619 -18.48 2.88 28.30
CA TRP A 619 -18.39 4.34 28.52
C TRP A 619 -19.38 5.12 27.65
N ALA A 620 -19.45 4.80 26.36
CA ALA A 620 -20.39 5.43 25.44
C ALA A 620 -21.86 5.08 25.78
N GLN A 621 -22.15 3.82 26.14
CA GLN A 621 -23.50 3.39 26.57
C GLN A 621 -23.97 4.09 27.84
N MET A 622 -23.06 4.46 28.74
CA MET A 622 -23.34 5.25 29.94
C MET A 622 -23.64 6.73 29.63
N GLY A 623 -23.54 7.14 28.36
CA GLY A 623 -23.78 8.52 27.93
C GLY A 623 -22.64 9.47 28.28
N PHE A 624 -21.43 8.95 28.50
CA PHE A 624 -20.25 9.77 28.79
C PHE A 624 -19.66 10.35 27.50
N PRO A 625 -18.94 11.49 27.58
CA PRO A 625 -18.44 12.17 26.39
C PRO A 625 -17.48 11.31 25.57
N VAL A 626 -17.65 11.32 24.25
CA VAL A 626 -16.72 10.75 23.26
C VAL A 626 -16.43 11.80 22.18
N ARG A 627 -15.30 11.65 21.49
CA ARG A 627 -14.96 12.37 20.27
C ARG A 627 -14.78 11.38 19.12
N ASN A 628 -15.00 11.83 17.90
CA ASN A 628 -14.79 11.06 16.68
C ASN A 628 -14.15 11.93 15.60
N GLY A 629 -13.52 11.28 14.63
CA GLY A 629 -13.13 11.84 13.35
C GLY A 629 -14.35 12.38 12.59
N SER A 630 -14.19 13.55 11.97
CA SER A 630 -15.21 14.18 11.11
C SER A 630 -15.29 13.54 9.74
#